data_AF-A0AAD5SW63-F1
#
_entry.id   AF-A0AAD5SW63-F1
#
_cell.length_a   1.000
_cell.length_b   1.000
_cell.length_c   1.000
_cell.angle_alpha   90.00
_cell.angle_beta   90.00
_cell.angle_gamma   90.00
#
_symmetry.space_group_name_H-M   'P 1'
#
loop_
_entity.id
_entity.type
_entity.pdbx_description
1 polymer ?
#
loop_
_entity_poly.entity_id
_entity_poly.type
_entity_poly.pdbx_seq_one_letter_code
_entity_poly.pdbx_strand_id
1 'polypeptide(L)'
;MHGFPSSSHMFRNLIPRLNGDFHVVAADLPGDFLRGRRRGSGGARGVAADPRLRPPVALRLHHSNPTRVAAFVVQNANAYKAGLTPAFQPIIDYGNDQSDVNERSVLNFETAKFQFLHGMPDVTLVSPDAIISCQYTLDTPGNDTIQLSYFADYNSSIALYDTWHADIRRNQPAVLVLFRKNDPFFF
;
A
#
# COMPACT_ATOMS: atom_id res chain seq x y z
N MET A 1 -7.57 1.04 3.48
CA MET A 1 -6.12 0.74 3.45
C MET A 1 -5.48 1.65 2.42
N HIS A 2 -4.33 2.26 2.72
CA HIS A 2 -3.61 3.11 1.77
C HIS A 2 -2.64 2.31 0.90
N GLY A 3 -2.00 2.94 -0.10
CA GLY A 3 -0.93 2.39 -0.93
C GLY A 3 0.47 2.87 -0.49
N PHE A 4 1.52 2.35 -1.14
CA PHE A 4 2.88 2.91 -1.03
C PHE A 4 2.98 4.21 -1.87
N PRO A 5 3.75 5.22 -1.45
CA PRO A 5 4.44 5.40 -0.17
C PRO A 5 3.59 6.20 0.84
N SER A 6 2.28 5.99 0.88
CA SER A 6 1.36 6.82 1.67
C SER A 6 1.18 6.32 3.12
N SER A 7 0.35 7.04 3.87
CA SER A 7 -0.17 6.72 5.19
C SER A 7 -1.69 6.98 5.29
N SER A 8 -2.29 6.60 6.42
CA SER A 8 -3.67 6.90 6.83
C SER A 8 -3.99 8.40 6.74
N HIS A 9 -2.98 9.27 6.81
CA HIS A 9 -3.10 10.71 6.63
C HIS A 9 -3.72 11.12 5.28
N MET A 10 -3.64 10.28 4.25
CA MET A 10 -4.31 10.53 2.97
C MET A 10 -5.83 10.56 3.10
N PHE A 11 -6.39 9.89 4.11
CA PHE A 11 -7.83 9.84 4.36
C PHE A 11 -8.33 10.92 5.32
N ARG A 12 -7.48 11.86 5.76
CA ARG A 12 -7.84 12.89 6.77
C ARG A 12 -9.04 13.76 6.40
N ASN A 13 -9.29 13.96 5.12
CA ASN A 13 -10.45 14.73 4.62
C ASN A 13 -11.66 13.83 4.32
N LEU A 14 -11.47 12.51 4.23
CA LEU A 14 -12.52 11.54 3.96
C LEU A 14 -13.12 10.99 5.25
N ILE A 15 -12.30 10.63 6.23
CA ILE A 15 -12.74 10.06 7.51
C ILE A 15 -13.82 10.92 8.19
N PRO A 16 -13.64 12.26 8.35
CA PRO A 16 -14.67 13.08 9.00
C PRO A 16 -16.00 13.11 8.26
N ARG A 17 -16.00 12.94 6.93
CA ARG A 17 -17.21 12.92 6.10
C ARG A 17 -17.99 11.61 6.22
N LEU A 18 -17.29 10.52 6.56
CA LEU A 18 -17.89 9.19 6.71
C LEU A 18 -18.26 8.85 8.16
N ASN A 19 -17.67 9.56 9.13
CA ASN A 19 -17.82 9.25 10.56
C ASN A 19 -19.25 9.47 11.12
N GLY A 20 -20.13 10.14 10.39
CA GLY A 20 -21.54 10.30 10.79
C GLY A 20 -22.35 9.02 10.63
N ASP A 21 -22.05 8.23 9.61
CA ASP A 21 -22.83 7.04 9.22
C ASP A 21 -22.06 5.73 9.43
N PHE A 22 -20.73 5.80 9.56
CA PHE A 22 -19.85 4.63 9.61
C PHE A 22 -18.81 4.73 10.71
N HIS A 23 -18.47 3.59 11.31
CA HIS A 23 -17.25 3.44 12.09
C HIS A 23 -16.07 3.25 11.13
N VAL A 24 -15.25 4.30 10.96
CA VAL A 24 -14.16 4.29 9.98
C VAL A 24 -12.83 3.99 10.66
N VAL A 25 -12.12 2.98 10.15
CA VAL A 25 -10.76 2.64 10.57
C VAL A 25 -9.81 2.80 9.38
N ALA A 26 -8.80 3.67 9.53
CA ALA A 26 -7.69 3.80 8.59
C ALA A 26 -6.40 3.34 9.27
N ALA A 27 -6.00 2.09 9.03
CA ALA A 27 -4.80 1.52 9.62
C ALA A 27 -3.55 1.88 8.80
N ASP A 28 -2.48 2.22 9.51
CA ASP A 28 -1.11 2.29 8.99
C ASP A 28 -0.43 0.94 9.16
N LEU A 29 0.29 0.48 8.13
CA LEU A 29 1.15 -0.69 8.26
C LEU A 29 2.48 -0.30 8.94
N PRO A 30 3.24 -1.28 9.48
CA PRO A 30 4.59 -1.04 9.97
C PRO A 30 5.41 -0.24 8.97
N GLY A 31 6.04 0.83 9.43
CA GLY A 31 6.83 1.71 8.56
C GLY A 31 6.06 2.87 7.92
N ASP A 32 4.75 3.00 8.16
CA ASP A 32 3.96 4.03 7.44
C ASP A 32 3.29 5.07 8.31
N PHE A 33 3.48 4.98 9.62
CA PHE A 33 2.94 5.94 10.58
C PHE A 33 4.02 6.91 11.06
N LEU A 34 3.60 8.14 11.34
CA LEU A 34 4.43 9.15 11.99
C LEU A 34 4.58 8.77 13.48
N ARG A 35 5.78 8.39 13.93
CA ARG A 35 6.00 8.08 15.36
C ARG A 35 5.92 9.34 16.23
N GLY A 36 5.01 9.33 17.19
CA GLY A 36 5.19 9.95 18.51
C GLY A 36 5.66 8.89 19.53
N ARG A 37 6.92 9.00 19.97
CA ARG A 37 7.56 8.36 21.15
C ARG A 37 7.37 6.83 21.36
N ARG A 38 8.47 6.06 21.26
CA ARG A 38 8.56 4.69 21.81
C ARG A 38 8.41 4.73 23.34
N ARG A 39 7.45 4.00 23.93
CA ARG A 39 7.62 3.49 25.30
C ARG A 39 8.51 2.24 25.20
N GLY A 40 9.63 2.27 25.91
CA GLY A 40 10.56 1.16 25.97
C GLY A 40 9.99 0.02 26.81
N SER A 41 10.12 -1.19 26.30
CA SER A 41 10.29 -2.40 27.09
C SER A 41 11.35 -3.23 26.38
N GLY A 42 12.40 -3.58 27.12
CA GLY A 42 13.65 -4.10 26.61
C GLY A 42 13.57 -5.46 25.91
N GLY A 43 14.66 -5.75 25.20
CA GLY A 43 15.15 -7.09 24.87
C GLY A 43 14.21 -7.99 24.06
N ALA A 44 14.24 -7.87 22.73
CA ALA A 44 14.03 -9.04 21.87
C ALA A 44 14.64 -8.81 20.49
N ARG A 45 15.28 -9.86 20.01
CA ARG A 45 15.94 -10.05 18.71
C ARG A 45 14.94 -9.85 17.56
N GLY A 46 15.46 -9.39 16.43
CA GLY A 46 14.86 -9.54 15.08
C GLY A 46 13.35 -9.32 14.99
N VAL A 47 12.94 -8.11 14.64
CA VAL A 47 11.57 -7.88 14.17
C VAL A 47 11.45 -8.55 12.79
N ALA A 48 10.95 -9.77 12.74
CA ALA A 48 10.38 -10.33 11.53
C ALA A 48 9.03 -9.61 11.32
N ALA A 49 9.04 -8.57 10.50
CA ALA A 49 7.82 -7.95 9.99
C ALA A 49 7.20 -8.92 8.97
N ASP A 50 5.94 -9.34 9.18
CA ASP A 50 5.17 -10.09 8.19
C ASP A 50 4.90 -9.15 6.98
N PRO A 51 5.57 -9.35 5.82
CA PRO A 51 5.71 -8.32 4.81
C PRO A 51 4.57 -8.34 3.77
N ARG A 52 3.31 -8.20 4.19
CA ARG A 52 2.17 -8.19 3.25
C ARG A 52 1.87 -6.78 2.76
N LEU A 53 2.13 -6.49 1.48
CA LEU A 53 1.78 -5.20 0.84
C LEU A 53 0.26 -4.92 0.87
N ARG A 54 -0.09 -3.63 0.80
CA ARG A 54 -1.33 -3.08 1.40
C ARG A 54 -2.65 -3.45 0.70
N PRO A 55 -2.82 -3.31 -0.64
CA PRO A 55 -4.03 -3.86 -1.29
C PRO A 55 -4.14 -5.39 -1.14
N PRO A 56 -3.04 -6.17 -1.29
CA PRO A 56 -3.03 -7.58 -0.96
C PRO A 56 -3.39 -7.94 0.50
N VAL A 57 -3.22 -7.04 1.47
CA VAL A 57 -3.67 -7.27 2.86
C VAL A 57 -5.20 -7.30 2.95
N ALA A 58 -5.90 -6.37 2.27
CA ALA A 58 -7.36 -6.37 2.28
C ALA A 58 -7.94 -7.66 1.67
N LEU A 59 -7.32 -8.15 0.60
CA LEU A 59 -7.69 -9.40 -0.05
C LEU A 59 -7.37 -10.62 0.82
N ARG A 60 -6.23 -10.62 1.52
CA ARG A 60 -5.90 -11.66 2.52
C ARG A 60 -6.90 -11.68 3.68
N LEU A 61 -7.33 -10.52 4.19
CA LEU A 61 -8.33 -10.45 5.25
C LEU A 61 -9.68 -11.01 4.81
N HIS A 62 -10.14 -10.66 3.61
CA HIS A 62 -11.36 -11.24 3.05
C HIS A 62 -11.23 -12.73 2.79
N HIS A 63 -10.11 -13.20 2.22
CA HIS A 63 -9.87 -14.63 2.01
C HIS A 63 -9.91 -15.41 3.33
N SER A 64 -9.28 -14.89 4.40
CA SER A 64 -9.28 -15.55 5.71
C SER A 64 -10.64 -15.53 6.41
N ASN A 65 -11.46 -14.51 6.19
CA ASN A 65 -12.79 -14.43 6.79
C ASN A 65 -13.77 -13.61 5.93
N PRO A 66 -14.40 -14.23 4.91
CA PRO A 66 -15.17 -13.51 3.89
C PRO A 66 -16.35 -12.71 4.43
N THR A 67 -16.95 -13.14 5.54
CA THR A 67 -18.13 -12.50 6.12
C THR A 67 -17.82 -11.22 6.90
N ARG A 68 -16.54 -10.91 7.15
CA ARG A 68 -16.12 -9.70 7.87
C ARG A 68 -15.91 -8.48 6.98
N VAL A 69 -15.88 -8.66 5.66
CA VAL A 69 -15.74 -7.57 4.69
C VAL A 69 -17.05 -7.41 3.93
N ALA A 70 -17.83 -6.38 4.29
CA ALA A 70 -19.11 -6.11 3.65
C ALA A 70 -18.96 -5.58 2.21
N ALA A 71 -17.93 -4.77 1.97
CA ALA A 71 -17.66 -4.18 0.67
C ALA A 71 -16.19 -3.80 0.51
N PHE A 72 -15.77 -3.68 -0.75
CA PHE A 72 -14.49 -3.12 -1.16
C PHE A 72 -14.70 -1.79 -1.89
N VAL A 73 -13.87 -0.81 -1.56
CA VAL A 73 -13.62 0.36 -2.40
C VAL A 73 -12.17 0.28 -2.85
N VAL A 74 -11.96 -0.01 -4.13
CA VAL A 74 -10.64 -0.21 -4.73
C VAL A 74 -10.29 1.05 -5.52
N GLN A 75 -9.18 1.70 -5.17
CA GLN A 75 -8.67 2.86 -5.89
C GLN A 75 -7.26 2.54 -6.38
N ASN A 76 -7.07 2.57 -7.71
CA ASN A 76 -5.79 2.35 -8.38
C ASN A 76 -5.01 1.16 -7.79
N ALA A 77 -5.67 0.01 -7.71
CA ALA A 77 -5.06 -1.23 -7.29
C ALA A 77 -5.72 -2.38 -8.05
N ASN A 78 -4.96 -3.44 -8.30
CA ASN A 78 -5.48 -4.64 -8.93
C ASN A 78 -4.98 -5.90 -8.23
N ALA A 79 -5.52 -7.02 -8.69
CA ALA A 79 -5.11 -8.36 -8.28
C ALA A 79 -5.03 -9.28 -9.48
N TYR A 80 -4.60 -8.79 -10.64
CA TYR A 80 -4.45 -9.59 -11.86
C TYR A 80 -3.18 -9.17 -12.59
N LYS A 81 -2.42 -10.16 -13.06
CA LYS A 81 -1.11 -9.96 -13.70
C LYS A 81 -1.18 -9.05 -14.93
N ALA A 82 -2.25 -9.20 -15.71
CA ALA A 82 -2.43 -8.43 -16.94
C ALA A 82 -2.54 -6.92 -16.72
N GLY A 83 -2.85 -6.45 -15.50
CA GLY A 83 -2.93 -5.02 -15.18
C GLY A 83 -1.66 -4.47 -14.52
N LEU A 84 -0.64 -5.30 -14.31
CA LEU A 84 0.66 -4.83 -13.84
C LEU A 84 1.41 -4.24 -15.04
N THR A 85 1.71 -2.94 -14.98
CA THR A 85 2.48 -2.26 -16.04
C THR A 85 3.97 -2.63 -15.96
N PRO A 86 4.75 -2.35 -17.03
CA PRO A 86 6.21 -2.48 -16.97
C PRO A 86 6.89 -1.69 -15.85
N ALA A 87 6.26 -0.63 -15.35
CA ALA A 87 6.78 0.15 -14.21
C ALA A 87 6.81 -0.67 -12.90
N PHE A 88 6.06 -1.78 -12.84
CA PHE A 88 6.04 -2.67 -11.69
C PHE A 88 7.12 -3.78 -11.76
N GLN A 89 7.79 -3.93 -12.91
CA GLN A 89 8.78 -4.99 -13.13
C GLN A 89 9.95 -4.97 -12.14
N PRO A 90 10.52 -3.82 -11.75
CA PRO A 90 11.62 -3.79 -10.76
C PRO A 90 11.25 -4.44 -9.42
N ILE A 91 10.01 -4.24 -8.96
CA ILE A 91 9.49 -4.86 -7.73
C ILE A 91 9.37 -6.38 -7.88
N ILE A 92 8.93 -6.86 -9.05
CA ILE A 92 8.84 -8.29 -9.34
C ILE A 92 10.23 -8.92 -9.38
N ASP A 93 11.18 -8.26 -10.04
CA ASP A 93 12.57 -8.72 -10.18
C ASP A 93 13.24 -8.77 -8.81
N TYR A 94 13.10 -7.72 -8.00
CA TYR A 94 13.60 -7.68 -6.63
C TYR A 94 13.01 -8.78 -5.74
N GLY A 95 11.73 -9.10 -5.91
CA GLY A 95 11.11 -10.23 -5.22
C GLY A 95 11.67 -11.60 -5.62
N ASN A 96 12.26 -11.72 -6.81
CA ASN A 96 12.92 -12.95 -7.27
C ASN A 96 14.41 -13.00 -6.91
N ASP A 97 15.09 -11.85 -6.97
CA ASP A 97 16.51 -11.71 -6.68
C ASP A 97 16.79 -10.38 -5.98
N GLN A 98 17.16 -10.46 -4.69
CA GLN A 98 17.46 -9.33 -3.83
C GLN A 98 18.95 -8.94 -3.85
N SER A 99 19.76 -9.51 -4.76
CA SER A 99 21.18 -9.20 -4.87
C SER A 99 21.43 -7.78 -5.39
N ASP A 100 20.46 -7.17 -6.08
CA ASP A 100 20.51 -5.78 -6.50
C ASP A 100 20.02 -4.83 -5.37
N VAL A 101 20.91 -3.94 -4.92
CA VAL A 101 20.64 -2.92 -3.89
C VAL A 101 19.89 -1.68 -4.42
N ASN A 102 19.63 -1.61 -5.73
CA ASN A 102 19.06 -0.43 -6.38
C ASN A 102 17.65 -0.07 -5.89
N GLU A 103 16.85 -1.01 -5.38
CA GLU A 103 15.48 -0.72 -4.92
C GLU A 103 15.40 0.29 -3.79
N ARG A 104 16.47 0.41 -2.98
CA ARG A 104 16.53 1.45 -1.94
C ARG A 104 16.44 2.86 -2.53
N SER A 105 16.88 3.04 -3.77
CA SER A 105 16.82 4.32 -4.46
C SER A 105 15.38 4.79 -4.68
N VAL A 106 14.38 3.90 -4.72
CA VAL A 106 12.98 4.30 -4.93
C VAL A 106 12.33 4.94 -3.70
N LEU A 107 13.00 4.94 -2.54
CA LEU A 107 12.49 5.52 -1.29
C LEU A 107 12.80 7.02 -1.14
N ASN A 108 13.21 7.69 -2.21
CA ASN A 108 13.59 9.09 -2.21
C ASN A 108 12.41 10.04 -2.48
N PHE A 109 12.64 11.34 -2.24
CA PHE A 109 11.63 12.40 -2.37
C PHE A 109 11.08 12.60 -3.78
N GLU A 110 11.89 12.41 -4.82
CA GLU A 110 11.43 12.55 -6.20
C GLU A 110 10.51 11.38 -6.58
N THR A 111 10.78 10.17 -6.09
CA THR A 111 9.85 9.05 -6.24
C THR A 111 8.56 9.29 -5.44
N ALA A 112 8.66 9.80 -4.21
CA ALA A 112 7.47 10.17 -3.43
C ALA A 112 6.62 11.21 -4.18
N LYS A 113 7.21 12.29 -4.68
CA LYS A 113 6.52 13.27 -5.53
C LYS A 113 5.86 12.63 -6.74
N PHE A 114 6.59 11.78 -7.46
CA PHE A 114 6.07 11.08 -8.64
C PHE A 114 4.79 10.30 -8.30
N GLN A 115 4.79 9.55 -7.21
CA GLN A 115 3.64 8.75 -6.76
C GLN A 115 2.38 9.59 -6.50
N PHE A 116 2.53 10.82 -6.03
CA PHE A 116 1.41 11.71 -5.75
C PHE A 116 0.98 12.57 -6.95
N LEU A 117 1.93 12.99 -7.79
CA LEU A 117 1.69 14.00 -8.83
C LEU A 117 1.50 13.39 -10.22
N HIS A 118 2.03 12.20 -10.49
CA HIS A 118 1.96 11.63 -11.83
C HIS A 118 0.52 11.40 -12.29
N GLY A 119 0.25 11.74 -13.55
CA GLY A 119 -1.07 11.64 -14.15
C GLY A 119 -2.13 12.60 -13.58
N MET A 120 -1.76 13.52 -12.68
CA MET A 120 -2.65 14.60 -12.21
C MET A 120 -2.83 15.65 -13.30
N PRO A 121 -4.07 15.96 -13.73
CA PRO A 121 -4.32 17.06 -14.65
C PRO A 121 -4.07 18.42 -13.99
N ASP A 122 -4.30 18.50 -12.68
CA ASP A 122 -4.03 19.68 -11.85
C ASP A 122 -3.35 19.23 -10.55
N VAL A 123 -2.04 19.51 -10.46
CA VAL A 123 -1.20 19.17 -9.31
C VAL A 123 -1.50 20.02 -8.08
N THR A 124 -2.16 21.18 -8.23
CA THR A 124 -2.49 22.08 -7.12
C THR A 124 -3.53 21.49 -6.17
N LEU A 125 -4.29 20.48 -6.64
CA LEU A 125 -5.23 19.71 -5.84
C LEU A 125 -4.55 18.72 -4.88
N VAL A 126 -3.25 18.46 -5.09
CA VAL A 126 -2.46 17.59 -4.21
C VAL A 126 -1.83 18.45 -3.12
N SER A 127 -2.23 18.20 -1.88
CA SER A 127 -1.64 18.86 -0.72
C SER A 127 -0.15 18.54 -0.62
N PRO A 128 0.75 19.54 -0.61
CA PRO A 128 2.19 19.34 -0.45
C PRO A 128 2.55 18.57 0.83
N ASP A 129 1.77 18.77 1.90
CA ASP A 129 1.91 18.08 3.18
C ASP A 129 1.83 16.55 3.04
N ALA A 130 1.07 16.05 2.07
CA ALA A 130 0.95 14.61 1.84
C ALA A 130 2.29 14.00 1.40
N ILE A 131 3.02 14.70 0.54
CA ILE A 131 4.33 14.28 0.03
C ILE A 131 5.39 14.43 1.12
N ILE A 132 5.38 15.56 1.85
CA ILE A 132 6.33 15.82 2.93
C ILE A 132 6.14 14.81 4.07
N SER A 133 4.90 14.57 4.50
CA SER A 133 4.59 13.57 5.53
C SER A 133 4.96 12.16 5.09
N CYS A 134 4.75 11.83 3.82
CA CYS A 134 5.17 10.57 3.24
C CYS A 134 6.70 10.41 3.35
N GLN A 135 7.45 11.39 2.86
CA GLN A 135 8.91 11.29 2.86
C GLN A 135 9.48 11.27 4.28
N TYR A 136 8.94 12.08 5.19
CA TYR A 136 9.36 12.07 6.59
C TYR A 136 9.22 10.67 7.22
N THR A 137 8.14 9.97 6.90
CA THR A 137 7.95 8.60 7.35
C THR A 137 8.98 7.67 6.70
N LEU A 138 9.20 7.75 5.38
CA LEU A 138 10.23 6.97 4.67
C LEU A 138 11.63 7.16 5.25
N ASP A 139 11.99 8.39 5.64
CA ASP A 139 13.29 8.75 6.20
C ASP A 139 13.49 8.29 7.65
N THR A 140 12.46 7.72 8.30
CA THR A 140 12.58 7.20 9.66
C THR A 140 13.62 6.07 9.71
N PRO A 141 14.60 6.10 10.64
CA PRO A 141 15.63 5.07 10.71
C PRO A 141 15.08 3.65 10.78
N GLY A 142 15.53 2.79 9.86
CA GLY A 142 15.10 1.39 9.74
C GLY A 142 13.79 1.18 8.99
N ASN A 143 13.12 2.23 8.52
CA ASN A 143 11.90 2.09 7.72
C ASN A 143 12.20 1.56 6.31
N ASP A 144 13.30 2.02 5.74
CA ASP A 144 13.89 1.49 4.52
C ASP A 144 13.94 -0.05 4.45
N THR A 145 14.41 -0.73 5.50
CA THR A 145 14.41 -2.20 5.58
C THR A 145 13.00 -2.78 5.58
N ILE A 146 12.03 -2.09 6.19
CA ILE A 146 10.63 -2.51 6.22
C ILE A 146 9.99 -2.36 4.83
N GLN A 147 10.25 -1.24 4.14
CA GLN A 147 9.73 -1.03 2.78
C GLN A 147 10.33 -2.03 1.79
N LEU A 148 11.63 -2.31 1.90
CA LEU A 148 12.28 -3.33 1.07
C LEU A 148 11.73 -4.72 1.35
N SER A 149 11.43 -5.09 2.61
CA SER A 149 10.82 -6.39 2.88
C SER A 149 9.43 -6.52 2.25
N TYR A 150 8.65 -5.43 2.20
CA TYR A 150 7.39 -5.40 1.46
C TYR A 150 7.58 -5.64 -0.04
N PHE A 151 8.54 -4.97 -0.67
CA PHE A 151 8.83 -5.18 -2.10
C PHE A 151 9.26 -6.62 -2.38
N ALA A 152 10.15 -7.16 -1.54
CA ALA A 152 10.63 -8.53 -1.66
C ALA A 152 9.51 -9.58 -1.60
N ASP A 153 8.48 -9.38 -0.77
CA ASP A 153 7.37 -10.33 -0.63
C ASP A 153 6.23 -10.14 -1.65
N TYR A 154 6.31 -9.14 -2.55
CA TYR A 154 5.18 -8.86 -3.44
C TYR A 154 4.80 -10.06 -4.32
N ASN A 155 5.78 -10.86 -4.75
CA ASN A 155 5.55 -12.07 -5.55
C ASN A 155 4.66 -13.10 -4.82
N SER A 156 4.68 -13.13 -3.47
CA SER A 156 3.76 -13.96 -2.67
C SER A 156 2.29 -13.56 -2.87
N SER A 157 2.03 -12.28 -3.16
CA SER A 157 0.71 -11.76 -3.46
C SER A 157 0.27 -12.14 -4.87
N ILE A 158 1.16 -12.02 -5.85
CA ILE A 158 0.89 -12.42 -7.24
C ILE A 158 0.52 -13.92 -7.32
N ALA A 159 1.18 -14.76 -6.52
CA ALA A 159 0.89 -16.19 -6.44
C ALA A 159 -0.54 -16.51 -5.93
N LEU A 160 -1.18 -15.58 -5.22
CA LEU A 160 -2.51 -15.75 -4.64
C LEU A 160 -3.65 -15.18 -5.49
N TYR A 161 -3.35 -14.56 -6.63
CA TYR A 161 -4.37 -13.89 -7.46
C TYR A 161 -5.51 -14.82 -7.88
N ASP A 162 -5.20 -16.03 -8.37
CA ASP A 162 -6.23 -16.99 -8.80
C ASP A 162 -7.11 -17.44 -7.63
N THR A 163 -6.52 -17.61 -6.45
CA THR A 163 -7.25 -17.92 -5.21
C THR A 163 -8.19 -16.78 -4.84
N TRP A 164 -7.71 -15.53 -4.86
CA TRP A 164 -8.55 -14.37 -4.56
C TRP A 164 -9.67 -14.18 -5.59
N HIS A 165 -9.41 -14.46 -6.87
CA HIS A 165 -10.46 -14.41 -7.89
C HIS A 165 -11.54 -15.45 -7.66
N ALA A 166 -11.17 -16.69 -7.30
CA ALA A 166 -12.12 -17.74 -6.96
C ALA A 166 -12.97 -17.35 -5.75
N ASP A 167 -12.36 -16.74 -4.75
CA ASP A 167 -13.03 -16.26 -3.54
C ASP A 167 -14.00 -15.11 -3.80
N ILE A 168 -13.59 -14.10 -4.57
CA ILE A 168 -14.46 -13.00 -4.94
C ILE A 168 -15.64 -13.51 -5.79
N ARG A 169 -15.42 -14.44 -6.73
CA ARG A 169 -16.50 -15.07 -7.51
C ARG A 169 -17.48 -15.85 -6.63
N ARG A 170 -16.99 -16.52 -5.58
CA ARG A 170 -17.81 -17.30 -4.67
C ARG A 170 -18.61 -16.42 -3.71
N ASN A 171 -17.98 -15.41 -3.11
CA ASN A 171 -18.57 -14.61 -2.03
C ASN A 171 -19.28 -13.35 -2.53
N GLN A 172 -18.98 -12.88 -3.75
CA GLN A 172 -19.58 -11.71 -4.39
C GLN A 172 -19.75 -10.50 -3.45
N PRO A 173 -18.67 -10.04 -2.77
CA PRO A 173 -18.76 -8.84 -1.95
C PRO A 173 -19.14 -7.64 -2.82
N ALA A 174 -19.80 -6.64 -2.25
CA ALA A 174 -20.03 -5.39 -2.97
C ALA A 174 -18.68 -4.74 -3.31
N VAL A 175 -18.46 -4.33 -4.56
CA VAL A 175 -17.19 -3.72 -4.99
C VAL A 175 -17.47 -2.43 -5.76
N LEU A 176 -16.83 -1.35 -5.33
CA LEU A 176 -16.65 -0.13 -6.12
C LEU A 176 -15.19 -0.08 -6.58
N VAL A 177 -14.96 0.02 -7.88
CA VAL A 177 -13.62 0.11 -8.47
C VAL A 177 -13.46 1.47 -9.13
N LEU A 178 -12.41 2.19 -8.74
CA LEU A 178 -12.08 3.53 -9.20
C LEU A 178 -10.66 3.50 -9.78
N PHE A 179 -10.57 3.57 -11.11
CA PHE A 179 -9.29 3.70 -11.80
C PHE A 179 -9.11 5.13 -12.31
N ARG A 180 -7.92 5.67 -12.05
CA ARG A 180 -7.45 6.86 -12.72
C ARG A 180 -7.03 6.53 -14.14
N LYS A 181 -7.45 7.37 -15.10
CA LYS A 181 -7.12 7.24 -16.53
C LYS A 181 -5.60 7.15 -16.84
N ASN A 182 -4.78 7.84 -16.04
CA ASN A 182 -3.33 7.97 -16.25
C ASN A 182 -2.53 7.39 -15.08
N ASP A 183 -2.99 6.30 -14.47
CA ASP A 183 -2.20 5.61 -13.43
C ASP A 183 -1.00 4.90 -14.07
N PRO A 184 0.23 5.10 -13.55
CA PRO A 184 1.43 4.54 -14.17
C PRO A 184 1.68 3.08 -13.78
N PHE A 185 0.96 2.53 -12.79
CA PHE A 185 1.22 1.20 -12.23
C PHE A 185 0.13 0.17 -12.56
N PHE A 186 -1.13 0.59 -12.58
CA PHE A 186 -2.29 -0.30 -12.67
C PHE A 186 -3.30 0.14 -13.75
N PHE A 187 -3.80 -0.81 -14.54
CA PHE A 187 -4.90 -0.64 -15.50
C PHE A 187 -5.86 -1.83 -15.48
#